data_AF-A0A2A3G815-F1
#
_entry.id   AF-A0A2A3G815-F1
#
_cell.length_a   1.000
_cell.length_b   1.000
_cell.length_c   1.000
_cell.angle_alpha   90.00
_cell.angle_beta   90.00
_cell.angle_gamma   90.00
#
_symmetry.space_group_name_H-M   'P 1'
#
loop_
_entity.id
_entity.type
_entity.pdbx_description
1 polymer ?
#
loop_
_entity_poly.entity_id
_entity_poly.type
_entity_poly.pdbx_seq_one_letter_code
_entity_poly.pdbx_strand_id
1 'polypeptide(L)'
;MPPRIGTPASGVVTTWNDDEGWGVIDSADTPGGCWTFYSALHPDEVINAQPGDSFSIGGGIRGLDVGEQVDFEWESVIDQDGYKFRAIKVRPRREIPPWRVERIGR
;
A
#
# COMPACT_ATOMS: atom_id res chain seq x y z
N MET A 1 -14.79 16.79 0.63
CA MET A 1 -15.09 15.86 1.74
C MET A 1 -13.78 15.16 2.10
N PRO A 2 -13.48 14.91 3.38
CA PRO A 2 -12.30 14.12 3.73
C PRO A 2 -12.44 12.71 3.12
N PRO A 3 -11.33 12.08 2.69
CA PRO A 3 -11.37 10.70 2.23
C PRO A 3 -11.86 9.81 3.36
N ARG A 4 -12.76 8.86 3.04
CA ARG A 4 -13.25 7.89 4.01
C ARG A 4 -12.30 6.71 4.03
N ILE A 5 -11.68 6.47 5.18
CA ILE A 5 -10.95 5.23 5.44
C ILE A 5 -11.97 4.09 5.49
N GLY A 6 -11.75 3.08 4.67
CA GLY A 6 -12.57 1.87 4.66
C GLY A 6 -12.20 0.91 5.79
N THR A 7 -13.02 -0.10 6.01
CA THR A 7 -12.63 -1.26 6.83
C THR A 7 -11.48 -2.02 6.17
N PRO A 8 -10.55 -2.61 6.96
CA PRO A 8 -9.54 -3.51 6.43
C PRO A 8 -10.18 -4.57 5.52
N ALA A 9 -9.56 -4.80 4.37
CA ALA A 9 -10.06 -5.67 3.31
C ALA A 9 -8.98 -6.66 2.88
N SER A 10 -9.39 -7.65 2.08
CA SER A 10 -8.47 -8.57 1.40
C SER A 10 -8.76 -8.59 -0.08
N GLY A 11 -7.76 -8.87 -0.90
CA GLY A 11 -7.88 -8.83 -2.34
C GLY A 11 -6.70 -9.46 -3.07
N VAL A 12 -6.83 -9.51 -4.39
CA VAL A 12 -5.83 -10.10 -5.29
C VAL A 12 -5.18 -9.00 -6.12
N VAL A 13 -3.86 -9.02 -6.22
CA VAL A 13 -3.12 -8.08 -7.08
C VAL A 13 -3.37 -8.44 -8.54
N THR A 14 -3.95 -7.54 -9.31
CA THR A 14 -4.25 -7.76 -10.74
C THR A 14 -3.25 -7.07 -11.66
N THR A 15 -2.64 -5.99 -11.19
CA THR A 15 -1.61 -5.25 -11.92
C THR A 15 -0.51 -4.87 -10.95
N TRP A 16 0.74 -4.98 -11.39
CA TRP A 16 1.88 -4.34 -10.76
C TRP A 16 2.85 -3.85 -11.83
N ASN A 17 3.32 -2.62 -11.70
CA ASN A 17 4.35 -2.02 -12.54
C ASN A 17 5.59 -1.80 -11.68
N ASP A 18 6.63 -2.62 -11.88
CA ASP A 18 7.88 -2.55 -11.10
C ASP A 18 8.69 -1.27 -11.36
N ASP A 19 8.62 -0.73 -12.58
CA ASP A 19 9.39 0.47 -12.96
C ASP A 19 8.80 1.72 -12.30
N GLU A 20 7.48 1.79 -12.22
CA GLU A 20 6.77 2.95 -11.67
C GLU A 20 6.34 2.74 -10.21
N GLY A 21 6.35 1.51 -9.70
CA GLY A 21 6.06 1.17 -8.32
C GLY A 21 4.58 1.25 -7.92
N TRP A 22 3.65 1.13 -8.88
CA TRP A 22 2.21 1.13 -8.61
C TRP A 22 1.56 -0.19 -9.02
N GLY A 23 0.38 -0.44 -8.47
CA GLY A 23 -0.42 -1.60 -8.83
C GLY A 23 -1.90 -1.43 -8.53
N VAL A 24 -2.66 -2.50 -8.76
CA VAL A 24 -4.10 -2.55 -8.54
C VAL A 24 -4.46 -3.83 -7.81
N ILE A 25 -5.27 -3.68 -6.76
CA ILE A 25 -5.84 -4.78 -5.98
C ILE A 25 -7.32 -4.90 -6.34
N ASP A 26 -7.75 -6.07 -6.78
CA ASP A 26 -9.16 -6.41 -6.94
C ASP A 26 -9.74 -6.92 -5.62
N SER A 27 -10.88 -6.36 -5.23
CA SER A 27 -11.58 -6.70 -3.99
C SER A 27 -13.05 -6.29 -4.07
N ALA A 28 -13.92 -7.08 -3.46
CA ALA A 28 -15.34 -6.75 -3.34
C ALA A 28 -15.59 -5.46 -2.54
N ASP A 29 -14.69 -5.11 -1.62
CA ASP A 29 -14.76 -3.90 -0.79
C ASP A 29 -14.40 -2.62 -1.57
N THR A 30 -13.66 -2.75 -2.68
CA THR A 30 -13.25 -1.65 -3.55
C THR A 30 -13.61 -1.93 -5.01
N PRO A 31 -14.91 -1.87 -5.39
CA PRO A 31 -15.34 -2.19 -6.74
C PRO A 31 -14.69 -1.29 -7.79
N GLY A 32 -14.15 -1.89 -8.85
CA GLY A 32 -13.40 -1.19 -9.90
C GLY A 32 -11.89 -1.10 -9.65
N GLY A 33 -11.40 -1.70 -8.56
CA GLY A 33 -9.99 -1.80 -8.23
C GLY A 33 -9.52 -0.74 -7.23
N CYS A 34 -8.58 -1.15 -6.38
CA CYS A 34 -7.89 -0.28 -5.43
C CYS A 34 -6.48 -0.02 -5.93
N TRP A 35 -6.20 1.24 -6.29
CA TRP A 35 -4.86 1.65 -6.70
C TRP A 35 -3.90 1.59 -5.52
N THR A 36 -2.66 1.14 -5.72
CA THR A 36 -1.65 1.08 -4.66
C THR A 36 -0.29 1.56 -5.16
N PHE A 37 0.56 1.96 -4.24
CA PHE A 37 1.93 2.40 -4.50
C PHE A 37 2.90 1.70 -3.55
N TYR A 38 4.18 1.61 -3.93
CA TYR A 38 5.20 0.92 -3.14
C TYR A 38 5.32 1.47 -1.70
N SER A 39 5.01 2.76 -1.49
CA SER A 39 5.04 3.37 -0.16
C SER A 39 4.02 2.75 0.81
N ALA A 40 2.89 2.24 0.31
CA ALA A 40 1.90 1.52 1.12
C ALA A 40 2.38 0.13 1.58
N LEU A 41 3.49 -0.37 1.03
CA LEU A 41 4.12 -1.64 1.41
C LEU A 41 5.07 -1.50 2.60
N HIS A 42 5.47 -0.27 2.94
CA HIS A 42 6.39 -0.02 4.03
C HIS A 42 5.81 -0.43 5.40
N PRO A 43 6.64 -0.63 6.43
CA PRO A 43 6.18 -0.86 7.80
C PRO A 43 5.26 0.24 8.32
N ASP A 44 4.33 -0.14 9.20
CA ASP A 44 3.34 0.76 9.78
C ASP A 44 3.96 2.01 10.42
N GLU A 45 5.13 1.88 11.06
CA GLU A 45 5.83 3.02 11.67
C GLU A 45 6.30 4.07 10.66
N VAL A 46 6.61 3.65 9.43
CA VAL A 46 6.96 4.54 8.33
C VAL A 46 5.70 5.13 7.71
N ILE A 47 4.67 4.31 7.47
CA ILE A 47 3.42 4.78 6.86
C ILE A 47 2.74 5.82 7.77
N ASN A 48 2.76 5.60 9.08
CA ASN A 48 2.12 6.47 10.07
C ASN A 48 3.07 7.56 10.62
N ALA A 49 4.18 7.84 9.93
CA ALA A 49 5.16 8.85 10.32
C ALA A 49 4.51 10.23 10.51
N GLN A 50 4.92 10.95 11.54
CA GLN A 50 4.48 12.33 11.77
C GLN A 50 5.33 13.30 10.94
N PRO A 51 4.81 14.50 10.62
CA PRO A 51 5.63 15.55 10.03
C PRO A 51 6.90 15.81 10.87
N GLY A 52 8.06 15.71 10.23
CA GLY A 52 9.38 15.84 10.88
C GLY A 52 10.09 14.50 11.12
N ASP A 53 9.36 13.40 11.26
CA ASP A 53 9.97 12.08 11.36
C ASP A 53 10.73 11.76 10.05
N SER A 54 11.95 11.27 10.19
CA SER A 54 12.78 10.84 9.07
C SER A 54 13.30 9.43 9.33
N PHE A 55 13.19 8.55 8.34
CA PHE A 55 13.58 7.16 8.45
C PHE A 55 14.57 6.77 7.35
N SER A 56 15.60 6.01 7.73
CA SER A 56 16.38 5.19 6.80
C SER A 56 15.68 3.83 6.69
N ILE A 57 15.32 3.44 5.47
CA ILE A 57 14.55 2.22 5.21
C ILE A 57 15.33 1.35 4.23
N GLY A 58 15.49 0.08 4.57
CA GLY A 58 16.12 -0.92 3.70
C GLY A 58 15.52 -2.30 3.88
N GLY A 59 15.91 -3.22 3.00
CA GLY A 59 15.31 -4.56 2.96
C GLY A 59 13.87 -4.51 2.47
N GLY A 60 13.05 -5.46 2.96
CA GLY A 60 11.64 -5.55 2.60
C GLY A 60 11.39 -5.89 1.13
N ILE A 61 10.26 -5.38 0.63
CA ILE A 61 9.78 -5.55 -0.74
C ILE A 61 9.58 -4.19 -1.38
N ARG A 62 9.73 -4.12 -2.71
CA ARG A 62 9.43 -2.89 -3.48
C ARG A 62 8.25 -3.06 -4.41
N GLY A 63 7.66 -4.25 -4.43
CA GLY A 63 6.54 -4.55 -5.29
C GLY A 63 5.77 -5.80 -4.90
N LEU A 64 4.72 -6.03 -5.68
CA LEU A 64 3.77 -7.11 -5.51
C LEU A 64 3.77 -8.00 -6.76
N ASP A 65 3.48 -9.28 -6.55
CA ASP A 65 3.34 -10.27 -7.61
C ASP A 65 1.88 -10.32 -8.09
N VAL A 66 1.67 -10.24 -9.41
CA VAL A 66 0.32 -10.41 -9.98
C VAL A 66 -0.23 -11.79 -9.63
N GLY A 67 -1.45 -11.83 -9.11
CA GLY A 67 -2.13 -13.02 -8.61
C GLY A 67 -1.92 -13.29 -7.12
N GLU A 68 -1.08 -12.53 -6.42
CA GLU A 68 -0.87 -12.73 -4.99
C GLU A 68 -2.03 -12.15 -4.14
N GLN A 69 -2.25 -12.77 -2.99
CA GLN A 69 -3.25 -12.35 -2.01
C GLN A 69 -2.64 -11.33 -1.04
N VAL A 70 -3.36 -10.23 -0.81
CA VAL A 70 -2.95 -9.17 0.10
C VAL A 70 -4.07 -8.82 1.08
N ASP A 71 -3.69 -8.42 2.28
CA ASP A 71 -4.55 -7.71 3.23
C ASP A 71 -4.20 -6.22 3.17
N PHE A 72 -5.20 -5.35 3.12
CA PHE A 72 -4.98 -3.93 2.92
C PHE A 72 -5.98 -3.02 3.62
N GLU A 73 -5.53 -1.81 3.96
CA GLU A 73 -6.37 -0.69 4.33
C GLU A 73 -6.45 0.27 3.15
N TRP A 74 -7.60 0.91 2.96
CA TRP A 74 -7.86 1.76 1.82
C TRP A 74 -8.66 3.00 2.20
N GLU A 75 -8.67 3.98 1.29
CA GLU A 75 -9.53 5.14 1.40
C GLU A 75 -10.18 5.52 0.08
N SER A 76 -11.35 6.17 0.16
CA SER A 76 -12.02 6.72 -1.02
C SER A 76 -11.37 8.02 -1.47
N VAL A 77 -11.08 8.14 -2.76
CA VAL A 77 -10.50 9.33 -3.39
C VAL A 77 -11.41 9.84 -4.51
N ILE A 78 -11.26 11.12 -4.88
CA ILE A 78 -12.03 11.70 -6.00
C ILE A 78 -11.54 11.09 -7.32
N ASP A 79 -10.22 11.11 -7.51
CA ASP A 79 -9.53 10.51 -8.65
C ASP A 79 -8.09 10.21 -8.25
N GLN A 80 -7.70 8.94 -8.37
CA GLN A 80 -6.31 8.50 -8.32
C GLN A 80 -6.05 7.74 -9.61
N ASP A 81 -5.58 8.44 -10.64
CA ASP A 81 -5.29 7.87 -11.97
C ASP A 81 -6.47 7.06 -12.55
N GLY A 82 -7.71 7.55 -12.36
CA GLY A 82 -8.94 6.89 -12.79
C GLY A 82 -9.57 5.95 -11.75
N TYR A 83 -8.92 5.71 -10.61
CA TYR A 83 -9.44 4.87 -9.52
C TYR A 83 -10.12 5.69 -8.43
N LYS A 84 -11.21 5.15 -7.87
CA LYS A 84 -11.98 5.76 -6.77
C LYS A 84 -11.48 5.37 -5.38
N PHE A 85 -10.57 4.40 -5.32
CA PHE A 85 -10.03 3.85 -4.10
C PHE A 85 -8.51 3.76 -4.22
N ARG A 86 -7.82 4.12 -3.14
CA ARG A 86 -6.39 3.86 -3.03
C ARG A 86 -6.06 3.14 -1.73
N ALA A 87 -5.12 2.20 -1.80
CA ALA A 87 -4.62 1.48 -0.65
C ALA A 87 -3.57 2.35 0.05
N ILE A 88 -3.67 2.42 1.37
CA ILE A 88 -2.80 3.21 2.24
C ILE A 88 -1.88 2.32 3.08
N LYS A 89 -2.24 1.05 3.26
CA LYS A 89 -1.38 0.00 3.82
C LYS A 89 -1.69 -1.29 3.09
N VAL A 90 -0.66 -2.01 2.65
CA VAL A 90 -0.81 -3.29 1.95
C VAL A 90 0.19 -4.30 2.49
N ARG A 91 -0.29 -5.48 2.86
CA ARG A 91 0.51 -6.58 3.41
C ARG A 91 0.25 -7.82 2.55
N PRO A 92 1.24 -8.27 1.75
CA PRO A 92 1.10 -9.53 1.06
C PRO A 92 1.13 -10.69 2.05
N ARG A 93 0.36 -11.75 1.76
CA ARG A 93 0.26 -12.92 2.63
C ARG A 93 1.44 -13.89 2.49
N ARG A 94 2.29 -13.69 1.48
CA ARG A 94 3.54 -14.44 1.35
C ARG A 94 4.54 -13.99 2.41
N GLU A 95 5.54 -14.83 2.64
CA GLU A 95 6.70 -14.43 3.43
C GLU A 95 7.48 -13.34 2.67
N ILE A 96 7.83 -12.27 3.39
CA ILE A 96 8.60 -11.15 2.85
C ILE A 96 9.94 -11.04 3.58
N PRO A 97 11.01 -10.59 2.89
CA PRO A 97 12.25 -10.24 3.56
C PRO A 97 11.99 -9.21 4.67
N PRO A 98 12.73 -9.28 5.79
CA PRO A 98 12.53 -8.36 6.89
C PRO A 98 12.86 -6.92 6.45
N TRP A 99 12.04 -5.99 6.93
CA TRP A 99 12.34 -4.57 6.86
C TRP A 99 13.43 -4.20 7.87
N ARG A 100 14.32 -3.30 7.47
CA ARG A 100 15.22 -2.58 8.38
C ARG A 100 14.80 -1.13 8.36
N VAL A 101 14.32 -0.65 9.50
CA VAL A 101 13.89 0.73 9.68
C VAL A 101 14.69 1.33 10.82
N GLU A 102 15.29 2.48 10.56
CA GLU A 102 15.99 3.27 11.57
C GLU A 102 15.46 4.69 11.51
N ARG A 103 14.96 5.20 12.63
CA ARG A 103 14.57 6.61 12.72
C ARG A 103 15.81 7.47 12.90
N ILE A 104 16.02 8.38 11.95
CA ILE A 104 17.20 9.25 11.87
C ILE A 104 16.88 10.73 12.18
N GLY A 105 15.61 11.07 12.40
CA GLY A 105 15.18 12.43 12.77
C GLY A 105 13.73 12.51 13.26
N ARG A 106 13.40 13.62 13.93
CA ARG A 106 12.06 14.05 14.34
C ARG A 106 11.93 15.56 14.12
#